data_AF-A0A3D3RJ90-F1
#
_entry.id   AF-A0A3D3RJ90-F1
#
_cell.length_a   1.000
_cell.length_b   1.000
_cell.length_c   1.000
_cell.angle_alpha   90.00
_cell.angle_beta   90.00
_cell.angle_gamma   90.00
#
_symmetry.space_group_name_H-M   'P 1'
#
loop_
_entity.id
_entity.type
_entity.pdbx_description
1 polymer ?
#
loop_
_entity_poly.entity_id
_entity_poly.type
_entity_poly.pdbx_seq_one_letter_code
_entity_poly.pdbx_strand_id
1 'polypeptide(L)'
;FTTTNIINGRGEGVVVATGMETEIGKIASLLNQSEDETTPLQKKLAELGTLLSGVAVLLCVALFLIAVWQKRPIFDMLLTAISLAVAAVPEGLPAVVTIVLALSVSRMVKVQTIVRRLPSVETLGAVSVVCSDKTGTLTQNKMTVTYGYFDGKICPMDEISNNVSSDYIKGFVLCNDGKIEEGRKLGDPTELALLEFGNQLGFQKEGLESQYPRIHEIPFDSTRKMMTTLHQNGMGTISYTKGSTDEILKRCSKIEERGRTRSFSVADKKAIETAMEWMSKKALRVLAVAKRENDKQPMEQELTFLGLVGMVDPARPEAKGAIETFKNAGVSTVMITGDHVDTAFAIAKELGIATKKEQCMSGSELDKISDEELEKRLSKLRVFARVSPAHKVRIVNGFKRRGEIVAMTGDGVNDAPSLK
;
A
#
# COMPACT_ATOMS: atom_id res chain seq x y z
N PHE A 1 -11.19 17.65 0.25
CA PHE A 1 -10.68 16.64 1.20
C PHE A 1 -10.59 17.29 2.58
N THR A 2 -10.86 16.56 3.67
CA THR A 2 -11.00 17.14 5.03
C THR A 2 -9.93 16.72 6.04
N THR A 3 -9.10 15.72 5.73
CA THR A 3 -8.05 15.19 6.62
C THR A 3 -6.64 15.28 6.03
N THR A 4 -6.49 15.99 4.90
CA THR A 4 -5.20 16.18 4.24
C THR A 4 -4.46 17.36 4.84
N ASN A 5 -3.18 17.19 5.14
CA ASN A 5 -2.32 18.28 5.59
C ASN A 5 -1.71 19.00 4.40
N ILE A 6 -1.55 20.32 4.51
CA ILE A 6 -0.72 21.10 3.59
C ILE A 6 0.72 20.81 3.97
N ILE A 7 1.46 20.17 3.07
CA ILE A 7 2.88 19.85 3.29
C ILE A 7 3.74 21.09 3.01
N ASN A 8 3.45 21.82 1.92
CA ASN A 8 4.20 23.01 1.49
C ASN A 8 3.27 24.11 0.91
N GLY A 9 3.72 25.37 0.96
CA GLY A 9 3.05 26.52 0.34
C GLY A 9 1.97 27.20 1.19
N ARG A 10 1.23 28.13 0.57
CA ARG A 10 0.05 28.80 1.14
C ARG A 10 -1.03 28.90 0.07
N GLY A 11 -2.29 28.79 0.46
CA GLY A 11 -3.40 28.90 -0.47
C GLY A 11 -4.69 29.27 0.25
N GLU A 12 -5.58 29.89 -0.50
CA GLU A 12 -6.98 30.15 -0.11
C GLU A 12 -7.88 29.35 -1.05
N GLY A 13 -9.05 28.93 -0.57
CA GLY A 13 -9.98 28.14 -1.36
C GLY A 13 -11.40 28.23 -0.82
N VAL A 14 -12.37 28.03 -1.71
CA VAL A 14 -13.79 27.97 -1.35
C VAL A 14 -14.15 26.56 -0.93
N VAL A 15 -14.82 26.42 0.20
CA VAL A 15 -15.33 25.13 0.67
C VAL A 15 -16.45 24.65 -0.26
N VAL A 16 -16.22 23.56 -0.98
CA VAL A 16 -17.18 22.98 -1.94
C VAL A 16 -18.04 21.85 -1.36
N ALA A 17 -17.63 21.26 -0.23
CA ALA A 17 -18.34 20.19 0.46
C ALA A 17 -17.99 20.18 1.96
N THR A 18 -18.95 19.77 2.81
CA THR A 18 -18.76 19.63 4.27
C THR A 18 -19.32 18.31 4.78
N GLY A 19 -18.85 17.85 5.95
CA GLY A 19 -19.36 16.63 6.58
C GLY A 19 -19.26 15.38 5.68
N MET A 20 -20.39 14.67 5.55
CA MET A 20 -20.48 13.39 4.83
C MET A 20 -20.39 13.52 3.30
N GLU A 21 -20.58 14.72 2.73
CA GLU A 21 -20.46 14.95 1.29
C GLU A 21 -19.00 15.06 0.82
N THR A 22 -18.07 15.20 1.77
CA THR A 22 -16.64 15.23 1.48
C THR A 22 -16.14 13.86 1.06
N GLU A 23 -15.02 13.78 0.36
CA GLU A 23 -14.43 12.48 -0.04
C GLU A 23 -14.15 11.54 1.16
N ILE A 24 -13.73 12.09 2.30
CA ILE A 24 -13.58 11.31 3.53
C ILE A 24 -14.94 10.90 4.11
N GLY A 25 -15.94 11.78 4.02
CA GLY A 25 -17.32 11.47 4.38
C GLY A 25 -17.90 10.30 3.58
N LYS A 26 -17.64 10.26 2.26
CA LYS A 26 -18.02 9.15 1.38
C LYS A 26 -17.31 7.84 1.75
N ILE A 27 -16.04 7.89 2.18
CA ILE A 27 -15.34 6.72 2.73
C ILE A 27 -16.01 6.25 4.04
N ALA A 28 -16.39 7.18 4.91
CA ALA A 28 -17.08 6.88 6.16
C ALA A 28 -18.48 6.29 5.96
N SER A 29 -19.21 6.68 4.90
CA SER A 29 -20.52 6.08 4.61
C SER A 29 -20.39 4.63 4.16
N LEU A 30 -19.36 4.29 3.36
CA LEU A 30 -19.05 2.91 2.98
C LEU A 30 -18.78 2.03 4.22
N LEU A 31 -18.09 2.59 5.23
CA LEU A 31 -17.88 1.90 6.50
C LEU A 31 -19.18 1.61 7.24
N ASN A 32 -20.18 2.49 7.19
CA ASN A 32 -21.42 2.27 7.95
C ASN A 32 -22.40 1.30 7.27
N GLN A 33 -22.22 0.99 5.98
CA GLN A 33 -23.12 0.11 5.22
C GLN A 33 -22.75 -1.37 5.27
N SER A 34 -21.55 -1.74 5.73
CA SER A 34 -21.13 -3.14 5.86
C SER A 34 -21.80 -3.81 7.08
N GLU A 35 -22.62 -4.82 6.85
CA GLU A 35 -23.23 -5.66 7.89
C GLU A 35 -22.18 -6.54 8.59
N ASP A 36 -22.40 -6.86 9.87
CA ASP A 36 -21.53 -7.81 10.59
C ASP A 36 -21.76 -9.22 10.02
N GLU A 37 -20.78 -9.73 9.28
CA GLU A 37 -20.84 -11.07 8.71
C GLU A 37 -20.68 -12.17 9.79
N THR A 38 -21.45 -13.25 9.62
CA THR A 38 -21.32 -14.45 10.46
C THR A 38 -20.08 -15.25 10.09
N THR A 39 -19.35 -15.69 11.12
CA THR A 39 -18.14 -16.49 10.94
C THR A 39 -18.44 -17.92 10.45
N PRO A 40 -17.49 -18.60 9.79
CA PRO A 40 -17.71 -19.96 9.30
C PRO A 40 -18.10 -20.94 10.43
N LEU A 41 -17.51 -20.83 11.63
CA LEU A 41 -17.88 -21.65 12.79
C LEU A 41 -19.29 -21.32 13.27
N GLN A 42 -19.67 -20.04 13.32
CA GLN A 42 -21.04 -19.66 13.67
C GLN A 42 -22.05 -20.25 12.69
N LYS A 43 -21.76 -20.24 11.38
CA LYS A 43 -22.60 -20.89 10.36
C LYS A 43 -22.71 -22.39 10.61
N LYS A 44 -21.58 -23.06 10.86
CA LYS A 44 -21.56 -24.51 11.16
C LYS A 44 -22.27 -24.88 12.46
N LEU A 45 -22.15 -24.05 13.50
CA LEU A 45 -22.88 -24.23 14.76
C LEU A 45 -24.38 -24.02 14.57
N ALA A 46 -24.79 -23.07 13.73
CA ALA A 46 -26.20 -22.87 13.39
C ALA A 46 -26.76 -24.05 12.57
N GLU A 47 -26.00 -24.56 11.60
CA GLU A 47 -26.34 -25.79 10.83
C GLU A 47 -26.50 -27.00 11.77
N LEU A 48 -25.57 -27.17 12.71
CA LEU A 48 -25.65 -28.24 13.71
C LEU A 48 -26.88 -28.06 14.62
N GLY A 49 -27.13 -26.83 15.10
CA GLY A 49 -28.26 -26.51 15.96
C GLY A 49 -29.61 -26.77 15.28
N THR A 50 -29.73 -26.38 14.02
CA THR A 50 -30.93 -26.64 13.19
C THR A 50 -31.13 -28.12 12.91
N LEU A 51 -30.06 -28.87 12.64
CA LEU A 51 -30.12 -30.33 12.49
C LEU A 51 -30.59 -31.01 13.79
N LEU A 52 -29.95 -30.71 14.92
CA LEU A 52 -30.30 -31.30 16.23
C LEU A 52 -31.73 -30.95 16.64
N SER A 53 -32.14 -29.70 16.44
CA SER A 53 -33.52 -29.26 16.70
C SER A 53 -34.52 -30.00 15.81
N GLY A 54 -34.21 -30.18 14.53
CA GLY A 54 -35.05 -30.95 13.60
C GLY A 54 -35.21 -32.41 14.01
N VAL A 55 -34.12 -33.07 14.42
CA VAL A 55 -34.14 -34.45 14.93
C VAL A 55 -34.95 -34.53 16.23
N ALA A 56 -34.75 -33.60 17.17
CA ALA A 56 -35.48 -33.57 18.43
C ALA A 56 -36.99 -33.42 18.21
N VAL A 57 -37.42 -32.50 17.33
CA VAL A 57 -38.84 -32.32 16.99
C VAL A 57 -39.40 -33.58 16.31
N LEU A 58 -38.66 -34.19 15.38
CA LEU A 58 -39.10 -35.42 14.72
C LEU A 58 -39.28 -36.57 15.72
N LEU A 59 -38.35 -36.73 16.67
CA LEU A 59 -38.47 -37.72 17.74
C LEU A 59 -39.66 -37.42 18.67
N CYS A 60 -39.91 -36.15 19.00
CA CYS A 60 -41.07 -35.75 19.80
C CYS A 60 -42.39 -36.11 19.11
N VAL A 61 -42.51 -35.79 17.82
CA VAL A 61 -43.70 -36.12 17.02
C VAL A 61 -43.88 -37.64 16.92
N ALA A 62 -42.79 -38.39 16.64
CA ALA A 62 -42.84 -39.84 16.56
C ALA A 62 -43.29 -40.48 17.90
N LEU A 63 -42.72 -40.04 19.02
CA LEU A 63 -43.10 -40.53 20.35
C LEU A 63 -44.56 -40.20 20.69
N PHE A 64 -45.02 -39.01 20.32
CA PHE A 64 -46.42 -38.62 20.50
C PHE A 64 -47.37 -39.51 19.69
N LEU A 65 -47.06 -39.80 18.43
CA LEU A 65 -47.87 -40.69 17.59
C LEU A 65 -47.91 -42.12 18.16
N ILE A 66 -46.77 -42.64 18.62
CA ILE A 66 -46.69 -43.95 19.27
C ILE A 66 -47.51 -43.97 20.56
N ALA A 67 -47.46 -42.89 21.36
CA ALA A 67 -48.24 -42.75 22.59
C ALA A 67 -49.75 -42.81 22.34
N VAL A 68 -50.22 -42.05 21.33
CA VAL A 68 -51.63 -42.05 20.92
C VAL A 68 -52.05 -43.44 20.46
N TRP A 69 -51.21 -44.10 19.66
CA TRP A 69 -51.49 -45.46 19.19
C TRP A 69 -51.55 -46.49 20.32
N GLN A 70 -50.70 -46.37 21.34
CA GLN A 70 -50.68 -47.24 22.52
C GLN A 70 -51.73 -46.87 23.60
N LYS A 71 -52.55 -45.83 23.38
CA LYS A 71 -53.50 -45.29 24.38
C LYS A 71 -52.86 -44.92 25.73
N ARG A 72 -51.62 -44.42 25.70
CA ARG A 72 -50.93 -43.93 26.90
C ARG A 72 -51.47 -42.56 27.35
N PRO A 73 -51.33 -42.20 28.63
CA PRO A 73 -51.67 -40.85 29.10
C PRO A 73 -50.84 -39.80 28.33
N ILE A 74 -51.55 -38.93 27.60
CA ILE A 74 -50.95 -37.93 26.69
C ILE A 74 -50.06 -36.95 27.45
N PHE A 75 -50.44 -36.59 28.67
CA PHE A 75 -49.73 -35.61 29.49
C PHE A 75 -48.32 -36.11 29.90
N ASP A 76 -48.21 -37.37 30.30
CA ASP A 76 -46.92 -37.99 30.68
C ASP A 76 -45.99 -38.11 29.47
N MET A 77 -46.56 -38.41 28.30
CA MET A 77 -45.80 -38.53 27.05
C MET A 77 -45.36 -37.16 26.52
N LEU A 78 -46.15 -36.10 26.73
CA LEU A 78 -45.75 -34.72 26.45
C LEU A 78 -44.57 -34.29 27.34
N LEU A 79 -44.64 -34.57 28.66
CA LEU A 79 -43.53 -34.31 29.59
C LEU A 79 -42.25 -35.07 29.18
N THR A 80 -42.39 -36.32 28.74
CA THR A 80 -41.27 -37.14 28.27
C THR A 80 -40.65 -36.56 26.99
N ALA A 81 -41.48 -36.12 26.04
CA ALA A 81 -41.02 -35.51 24.80
C ALA A 81 -40.27 -34.19 25.04
N ILE A 82 -40.80 -33.31 25.90
CA ILE A 82 -40.14 -32.05 26.27
C ILE A 82 -38.82 -32.33 26.98
N SER A 83 -38.78 -33.30 27.90
CA SER A 83 -37.56 -33.68 28.62
C SER A 83 -36.47 -34.20 27.67
N LEU A 84 -36.85 -35.00 26.68
CA LEU A 84 -35.93 -35.49 25.65
C LEU A 84 -35.45 -34.35 24.73
N ALA A 85 -36.33 -33.42 24.37
CA ALA A 85 -35.98 -32.27 23.54
C ALA A 85 -34.95 -31.37 24.24
N VAL A 86 -35.16 -31.04 25.52
CA VAL A 86 -34.21 -30.24 26.33
C VAL A 86 -32.88 -30.98 26.46
N ALA A 87 -32.90 -32.29 26.74
CA ALA A 87 -31.68 -33.09 26.86
C ALA A 87 -30.85 -33.17 25.56
N ALA A 88 -31.47 -32.95 24.40
CA ALA A 88 -30.80 -32.95 23.11
C ALA A 88 -30.14 -31.60 22.75
N VAL A 89 -30.45 -30.51 23.47
CA VAL A 89 -29.87 -29.18 23.21
C VAL A 89 -28.45 -29.11 23.78
N PRO A 90 -27.42 -28.82 22.96
CA PRO A 90 -26.04 -28.77 23.42
C PRO A 90 -25.72 -27.42 24.09
N GLU A 91 -26.29 -27.17 25.28
CA GLU A 91 -26.17 -25.90 26.02
C GLU A 91 -24.72 -25.53 26.36
N GLY A 92 -23.83 -26.52 26.49
CA GLY A 92 -22.41 -26.31 26.79
C GLY A 92 -21.56 -25.84 25.59
N LEU A 93 -22.06 -25.97 24.37
CA LEU A 93 -21.26 -25.73 23.15
C LEU A 93 -20.82 -24.25 23.00
N PRO A 94 -21.68 -23.23 23.20
CA PRO A 94 -21.25 -21.83 23.13
C PRO A 94 -20.18 -21.46 24.16
N ALA A 95 -20.27 -22.03 25.37
CA ALA A 95 -19.30 -21.79 26.44
C ALA A 95 -17.93 -22.38 26.09
N VAL A 96 -17.89 -23.63 25.62
CA VAL A 96 -16.65 -24.30 25.21
C VAL A 96 -15.99 -23.55 24.05
N VAL A 97 -16.76 -23.16 23.03
CA VAL A 97 -16.24 -22.39 21.88
C VAL A 97 -15.62 -21.08 22.34
N THR A 98 -16.28 -20.35 23.23
CA THR A 98 -15.76 -19.08 23.76
C THR A 98 -14.44 -19.26 24.52
N ILE A 99 -14.33 -20.29 25.35
CA ILE A 99 -13.10 -20.61 26.10
C ILE A 99 -11.96 -20.95 25.14
N VAL A 100 -12.20 -21.79 24.13
CA VAL A 100 -11.19 -22.18 23.15
C VAL A 100 -10.71 -20.98 22.32
N LEU A 101 -11.62 -20.10 21.89
CA LEU A 101 -11.27 -18.87 21.19
C LEU A 101 -10.45 -17.93 22.08
N ALA A 102 -10.83 -17.77 23.36
CA ALA A 102 -10.10 -16.93 24.31
C ALA A 102 -8.66 -17.44 24.55
N LEU A 103 -8.48 -18.76 24.69
CA LEU A 103 -7.15 -19.37 24.78
C LEU A 103 -6.33 -19.15 23.50
N SER A 104 -6.97 -19.21 22.33
CA SER A 104 -6.31 -18.97 21.05
C SER A 104 -5.85 -17.51 20.91
N VAL A 105 -6.70 -16.55 21.29
CA VAL A 105 -6.32 -15.13 21.37
C VAL A 105 -5.16 -14.92 22.34
N SER A 106 -5.18 -15.53 23.52
CA SER A 106 -4.08 -15.44 24.48
C SER A 106 -2.74 -15.91 23.90
N ARG A 107 -2.75 -16.96 23.07
CA ARG A 107 -1.56 -17.42 22.34
C ARG A 107 -1.11 -16.43 21.26
N MET A 108 -2.03 -15.82 20.52
CA MET A 108 -1.73 -14.81 19.49
C MET A 108 -1.09 -13.53 20.07
N VAL A 109 -1.54 -13.10 21.26
CA VAL A 109 -0.94 -11.92 21.94
C VAL A 109 0.55 -12.16 22.26
N LYS A 110 0.95 -13.39 22.59
CA LYS A 110 2.36 -13.74 22.89
C LYS A 110 3.28 -13.57 21.68
N VAL A 111 2.74 -13.59 20.46
CA VAL A 111 3.46 -13.33 19.20
C VAL A 111 3.07 -11.97 18.62
N GLN A 112 2.73 -11.01 19.49
CA GLN A 112 2.45 -9.60 19.16
C GLN A 112 1.25 -9.37 18.22
N THR A 113 0.30 -10.31 18.17
CA THR A 113 -0.93 -10.16 17.40
C THR A 113 -2.12 -9.82 18.31
N ILE A 114 -2.73 -8.65 18.12
CA ILE A 114 -3.88 -8.19 18.91
C ILE A 114 -5.18 -8.49 18.17
N VAL A 115 -6.05 -9.29 18.78
CA VAL A 115 -7.36 -9.64 18.25
C VAL A 115 -8.44 -8.80 18.93
N ARG A 116 -9.19 -8.00 18.17
CA ARG A 116 -10.29 -7.18 18.70
C ARG A 116 -11.60 -7.95 18.85
N ARG A 117 -11.84 -8.95 17.99
CA ARG A 117 -13.06 -9.77 17.96
C ARG A 117 -12.67 -11.24 18.02
N LEU A 118 -13.07 -11.95 19.08
CA LEU A 118 -12.71 -13.38 19.27
C LEU A 118 -13.05 -14.28 18.06
N PRO A 119 -14.21 -14.13 17.40
CA PRO A 119 -14.55 -14.98 16.25
C PRO A 119 -13.60 -14.83 15.06
N SER A 120 -12.89 -13.71 14.93
CA SER A 120 -11.95 -13.47 13.82
C SER A 120 -10.76 -14.43 13.80
N VAL A 121 -10.40 -15.02 14.95
CA VAL A 121 -9.34 -16.05 15.03
C VAL A 121 -9.66 -17.24 14.16
N GLU A 122 -10.92 -17.66 14.16
CA GLU A 122 -11.39 -18.80 13.40
C GLU A 122 -11.45 -18.48 11.90
N THR A 123 -12.00 -17.30 11.55
CA THR A 123 -11.99 -16.83 10.16
C THR A 123 -10.58 -16.82 9.57
N LEU A 124 -9.57 -16.36 10.32
CA LEU A 124 -8.17 -16.35 9.86
C LEU A 124 -7.65 -17.74 9.49
N GLY A 125 -8.06 -18.78 10.20
CA GLY A 125 -7.69 -20.17 9.90
C GLY A 125 -8.35 -20.74 8.65
N ALA A 126 -9.45 -20.14 8.20
CA ALA A 126 -10.22 -20.57 7.04
C ALA A 126 -9.99 -19.70 5.78
N VAL A 127 -9.12 -18.68 5.86
CA VAL A 127 -8.84 -17.77 4.74
C VAL A 127 -8.31 -18.53 3.53
N SER A 128 -8.92 -18.28 2.37
CA SER A 128 -8.47 -18.79 1.08
C SER A 128 -7.81 -17.72 0.21
N VAL A 129 -8.14 -16.44 0.45
CA VAL A 129 -7.55 -15.29 -0.27
C VAL A 129 -7.13 -14.19 0.70
N VAL A 130 -5.88 -13.75 0.60
CA VAL A 130 -5.36 -12.57 1.32
C VAL A 130 -5.20 -11.43 0.31
N CYS A 131 -6.05 -10.41 0.45
CA CYS A 131 -5.89 -9.11 -0.20
C CYS A 131 -4.97 -8.24 0.68
N SER A 132 -3.94 -7.66 0.09
CA SER A 132 -2.98 -6.82 0.80
C SER A 132 -2.79 -5.51 0.09
N ASP A 133 -2.85 -4.40 0.84
CA ASP A 133 -2.27 -3.15 0.35
C ASP A 133 -0.75 -3.32 0.16
N LYS A 134 -0.17 -2.50 -0.73
CA LYS A 134 1.26 -2.52 -0.97
C LYS A 134 2.01 -1.61 0.00
N THR A 135 1.65 -0.34 0.06
CA THR A 135 2.45 0.69 0.75
C THR A 135 2.27 0.51 2.26
N GLY A 136 3.36 0.43 3.01
CA GLY A 136 3.33 0.29 4.48
C GLY A 136 2.86 -1.06 5.01
N THR A 137 2.19 -1.86 4.19
CA THR A 137 1.78 -3.23 4.51
C THR A 137 2.79 -4.25 3.99
N LEU A 138 2.96 -4.39 2.66
CA LEU A 138 3.99 -5.28 2.08
C LEU A 138 5.37 -4.62 2.03
N THR A 139 5.39 -3.29 1.94
CA THR A 139 6.60 -2.48 1.96
C THR A 139 6.75 -1.74 3.28
N GLN A 140 7.93 -1.18 3.51
CA GLN A 140 8.25 -0.49 4.76
C GLN A 140 7.68 0.94 4.83
N ASN A 141 7.09 1.45 3.74
CA ASN A 141 6.78 2.87 3.54
C ASN A 141 7.99 3.77 3.83
N LYS A 142 9.17 3.29 3.43
CA LYS A 142 10.46 3.94 3.66
C LYS A 142 11.22 4.00 2.34
N MET A 143 10.91 5.03 1.55
CA MET A 143 11.59 5.26 0.29
C MET A 143 13.10 5.33 0.49
N THR A 144 13.86 4.60 -0.32
CA THR A 144 15.31 4.44 -0.18
C THR A 144 15.97 4.54 -1.55
N VAL A 145 17.00 5.37 -1.70
CA VAL A 145 17.80 5.45 -2.92
C VAL A 145 18.64 4.18 -3.05
N THR A 146 18.57 3.51 -4.21
CA THR A 146 19.28 2.25 -4.47
C THR A 146 20.24 2.32 -5.65
N TYR A 147 20.00 3.23 -6.60
CA TYR A 147 20.87 3.45 -7.76
C TYR A 147 21.01 4.93 -8.07
N GLY A 148 22.16 5.31 -8.62
CA GLY A 148 22.43 6.60 -9.25
C GLY A 148 22.78 6.42 -10.71
N TYR A 149 22.53 7.45 -11.52
CA TYR A 149 23.09 7.58 -12.86
C TYR A 149 23.85 8.90 -12.96
N PHE A 150 25.15 8.83 -13.21
CA PHE A 150 26.04 9.97 -13.40
C PHE A 150 27.23 9.51 -14.25
N ASP A 151 27.90 10.43 -14.92
CA ASP A 151 29.07 10.15 -15.78
C ASP A 151 28.85 9.01 -16.81
N GLY A 152 27.63 8.93 -17.35
CA GLY A 152 27.25 7.92 -18.35
C GLY A 152 27.08 6.50 -17.80
N LYS A 153 27.06 6.31 -16.48
CA LYS A 153 26.99 4.99 -15.84
C LYS A 153 25.88 4.91 -14.81
N ILE A 154 25.27 3.72 -14.71
CA ILE A 154 24.38 3.36 -13.61
C ILE A 154 25.22 2.70 -12.52
N CYS A 155 25.16 3.23 -11.30
CA CYS A 155 25.90 2.72 -10.15
C CYS A 155 24.93 2.37 -9.01
N PRO A 156 25.10 1.22 -8.33
CA PRO A 156 24.38 0.93 -7.09
C PRO A 156 24.83 1.90 -5.98
N MET A 157 23.97 2.11 -4.98
CA MET A 157 24.20 3.07 -3.89
C MET A 157 25.59 2.96 -3.24
N ASP A 158 26.06 1.75 -2.99
CA ASP A 158 27.35 1.48 -2.34
C ASP A 158 28.58 1.96 -3.14
N GLU A 159 28.43 2.16 -4.46
CA GLU A 159 29.51 2.60 -5.36
C GLU A 159 29.50 4.11 -5.65
N ILE A 160 28.49 4.85 -5.17
CA ILE A 160 28.31 6.27 -5.50
C ILE A 160 29.35 7.15 -4.79
N SER A 161 29.83 6.75 -3.61
CA SER A 161 30.64 7.59 -2.71
C SER A 161 32.00 8.06 -3.26
N ASN A 162 32.63 7.31 -4.16
CA ASN A 162 34.01 7.58 -4.61
C ASN A 162 34.12 8.30 -5.96
N ASN A 163 33.04 8.38 -6.75
CA ASN A 163 33.13 8.74 -8.18
C ASN A 163 32.19 9.85 -8.63
N VAL A 164 31.45 10.48 -7.72
CA VAL A 164 30.37 11.42 -8.09
C VAL A 164 30.72 12.88 -7.80
N SER A 165 30.30 13.78 -8.68
CA SER A 165 30.42 15.23 -8.45
C SER A 165 29.66 15.64 -7.19
N SER A 166 30.26 16.53 -6.39
CA SER A 166 29.59 17.04 -5.18
C SER A 166 28.27 17.75 -5.50
N ASP A 167 28.14 18.35 -6.69
CA ASP A 167 26.92 19.05 -7.11
C ASP A 167 25.75 18.12 -7.36
N TYR A 168 26.01 16.87 -7.79
CA TYR A 168 24.96 15.88 -7.94
C TYR A 168 24.29 15.56 -6.60
N ILE A 169 25.09 15.36 -5.54
CA ILE A 169 24.57 15.08 -4.20
C ILE A 169 23.93 16.35 -3.62
N LYS A 170 24.63 17.48 -3.67
CA LYS A 170 24.12 18.78 -3.18
C LYS A 170 22.79 19.13 -3.83
N GLY A 171 22.62 18.90 -5.13
CA GLY A 171 21.38 19.22 -5.81
C GLY A 171 20.17 18.47 -5.26
N PHE A 172 20.31 17.20 -4.87
CA PHE A 172 19.23 16.44 -4.24
C PHE A 172 18.99 16.80 -2.77
N VAL A 173 20.03 17.23 -2.06
CA VAL A 173 19.96 17.58 -0.62
C VAL A 173 19.47 19.02 -0.40
N LEU A 174 19.97 19.98 -1.16
CA LEU A 174 19.65 21.40 -1.04
C LEU A 174 18.29 21.75 -1.68
N CYS A 175 17.98 21.15 -2.83
CA CYS A 175 16.66 21.27 -3.46
C CYS A 175 15.68 20.31 -2.79
N ASN A 176 15.40 20.51 -1.51
CA ASN A 176 14.60 19.59 -0.69
C ASN A 176 13.91 20.34 0.44
N ASP A 177 12.62 20.10 0.69
CA ASP A 177 11.90 20.74 1.79
C ASP A 177 11.85 19.89 3.07
N GLY A 178 12.16 18.60 2.95
CA GLY A 178 12.26 17.68 4.07
C GLY A 178 13.30 18.10 5.12
N LYS A 179 13.11 17.63 6.35
CA LYS A 179 13.99 17.86 7.50
C LYS A 179 14.18 16.59 8.31
N ILE A 180 15.41 16.37 8.78
CA ILE A 180 15.76 15.26 9.67
C ILE A 180 16.42 15.87 10.91
N GLU A 181 15.61 16.27 11.89
CA GLU A 181 16.07 16.89 13.14
C GLU A 181 15.86 15.94 14.31
N GLU A 182 16.91 15.64 15.08
CA GLU A 182 16.84 14.84 16.32
C GLU A 182 16.07 13.50 16.19
N GLY A 183 16.20 12.84 15.04
CA GLY A 183 15.50 11.58 14.73
C GLY A 183 14.04 11.75 14.29
N ARG A 184 13.48 12.97 14.30
CA ARG A 184 12.19 13.29 13.69
C ARG A 184 12.38 13.58 12.20
N LYS A 185 11.57 12.92 11.39
CA LYS A 185 11.57 13.07 9.93
C LYS A 185 10.31 13.82 9.52
N LEU A 186 10.47 14.99 8.91
CA LEU A 186 9.39 15.83 8.41
C LEU A 186 9.57 15.98 6.90
N GLY A 187 8.51 15.76 6.13
CA GLY A 187 8.54 15.80 4.66
C GLY A 187 7.98 14.53 4.04
N ASP A 188 7.84 14.52 2.73
CA ASP A 188 7.39 13.33 2.02
C ASP A 188 8.49 12.25 1.96
N PRO A 189 8.12 10.96 1.82
CA PRO A 189 9.08 9.87 1.79
C PRO A 189 10.17 10.02 0.72
N THR A 190 9.84 10.59 -0.45
CA THR A 190 10.81 10.77 -1.54
C THR A 190 11.85 11.82 -1.17
N GLU A 191 11.44 12.93 -0.57
CA GLU A 191 12.38 13.93 -0.06
C GLU A 191 13.26 13.42 1.07
N LEU A 192 12.67 12.70 2.03
CA LEU A 192 13.41 12.08 3.13
C LEU A 192 14.43 11.05 2.62
N ALA A 193 14.11 10.29 1.57
CA ALA A 193 15.05 9.35 0.95
C ALA A 193 16.29 10.05 0.38
N LEU A 194 16.11 11.23 -0.22
CA LEU A 194 17.21 12.02 -0.77
C LEU A 194 18.10 12.63 0.33
N LEU A 195 17.51 12.99 1.48
CA LEU A 195 18.27 13.44 2.63
C LEU A 195 19.05 12.30 3.30
N GLU A 196 18.43 11.11 3.45
CA GLU A 196 19.15 9.91 3.92
C GLU A 196 20.29 9.54 2.96
N PHE A 197 20.05 9.63 1.65
CA PHE A 197 21.06 9.46 0.61
C PHE A 197 22.24 10.42 0.78
N GLY A 198 21.97 11.73 0.96
CA GLY A 198 23.00 12.72 1.25
C GLY A 198 23.78 12.42 2.53
N ASN A 199 23.08 12.12 3.62
CA ASN A 199 23.68 11.80 4.91
C ASN A 199 24.61 10.58 4.85
N GLN A 200 24.24 9.52 4.13
CA GLN A 200 25.09 8.34 3.91
C GLN A 200 26.39 8.67 3.18
N LEU A 201 26.38 9.72 2.34
CA LEU A 201 27.55 10.20 1.61
C LEU A 201 28.29 11.35 2.33
N GLY A 202 27.88 11.70 3.55
CA GLY A 202 28.50 12.77 4.35
C GLY A 202 27.99 14.18 4.05
N PHE A 203 26.91 14.33 3.28
CA PHE A 203 26.28 15.60 2.93
C PHE A 203 25.04 15.86 3.79
N GLN A 204 25.26 16.46 4.97
CA GLN A 204 24.16 16.86 5.86
C GLN A 204 23.53 18.18 5.40
N LYS A 205 22.20 18.22 5.37
CA LYS A 205 21.45 19.38 4.87
C LYS A 205 21.73 20.64 5.68
N GLU A 206 21.72 20.56 7.00
CA GLU A 206 21.92 21.70 7.89
C GLU A 206 23.32 22.33 7.69
N GLY A 207 24.34 21.49 7.51
CA GLY A 207 25.70 21.93 7.20
C GLY A 207 25.82 22.55 5.81
N LEU A 208 25.12 21.98 4.82
CA LEU A 208 25.08 22.54 3.47
C LEU A 208 24.29 23.84 3.40
N GLU A 209 23.15 23.98 4.07
CA GLU A 209 22.38 25.23 4.09
C GLU A 209 23.13 26.36 4.79
N SER A 210 24.00 26.05 5.75
CA SER A 210 24.90 27.03 6.36
C SER A 210 25.95 27.56 5.37
N GLN A 211 26.43 26.70 4.46
CA GLN A 211 27.41 27.06 3.42
C GLN A 211 26.75 27.65 2.16
N TYR A 212 25.55 27.19 1.85
CA TYR A 212 24.75 27.49 0.66
C TYR A 212 23.34 27.92 1.07
N PRO A 213 23.18 29.08 1.72
CA PRO A 213 21.88 29.51 2.22
C PRO A 213 20.90 29.68 1.06
N ARG A 214 19.71 29.10 1.19
CA ARG A 214 18.61 29.23 0.23
C ARG A 214 18.12 30.68 0.24
N ILE A 215 18.16 31.34 -0.91
CA ILE A 215 17.73 32.74 -1.09
C ILE A 215 16.38 32.85 -1.79
N HIS A 216 16.06 31.94 -2.72
CA HIS A 216 14.80 31.89 -3.44
C HIS A 216 14.43 30.45 -3.81
N GLU A 217 13.17 30.23 -4.19
CA GLU A 217 12.69 28.93 -4.64
C GLU A 217 11.51 29.05 -5.61
N ILE A 218 11.33 27.99 -6.40
CA ILE A 218 10.11 27.65 -7.08
C ILE A 218 9.72 26.28 -6.52
N PRO A 219 8.68 26.21 -5.65
CA PRO A 219 8.30 24.96 -4.99
C PRO A 219 7.87 23.91 -6.01
N PHE A 220 7.73 22.65 -5.60
CA PHE A 220 7.23 21.62 -6.50
C PHE A 220 5.83 21.96 -7.02
N ASP A 221 5.62 21.82 -8.34
CA ASP A 221 4.31 21.95 -8.98
C ASP A 221 4.00 20.70 -9.79
N SER A 222 2.77 20.18 -9.69
CA SER A 222 2.37 18.95 -10.38
C SER A 222 2.24 19.11 -11.90
N THR A 223 2.05 20.33 -12.40
CA THR A 223 1.99 20.64 -13.84
C THR A 223 3.40 20.66 -14.42
N ARG A 224 4.35 21.33 -13.75
CA ARG A 224 5.77 21.39 -14.14
C ARG A 224 6.55 20.12 -13.79
N LYS A 225 6.10 19.36 -12.80
CA LYS A 225 6.72 18.13 -12.26
C LYS A 225 8.16 18.31 -11.78
N MET A 226 8.49 19.49 -11.27
CA MET A 226 9.82 19.82 -10.75
C MET A 226 9.76 20.91 -9.69
N MET A 227 10.86 21.01 -8.94
CA MET A 227 11.17 22.01 -7.93
C MET A 227 12.53 22.62 -8.24
N THR A 228 12.69 23.91 -7.98
CA THR A 228 13.96 24.62 -8.13
C THR A 228 14.27 25.45 -6.89
N THR A 229 15.50 25.40 -6.41
CA THR A 229 15.97 26.19 -5.26
C THR A 229 17.23 26.95 -5.66
N LEU A 230 17.33 28.20 -5.22
CA LEU A 230 18.46 29.08 -5.49
C LEU A 230 19.21 29.32 -4.19
N HIS A 231 20.53 29.15 -4.24
CA HIS A 231 21.41 29.23 -3.09
C HIS A 231 22.54 30.23 -3.34
N GLN A 232 22.97 30.91 -2.28
CA GLN A 232 24.20 31.70 -2.31
C GLN A 232 25.42 30.77 -2.37
N ASN A 233 26.40 31.04 -3.22
CA ASN A 233 27.64 30.27 -3.32
C ASN A 233 28.84 31.24 -3.38
N GLY A 234 29.36 31.62 -2.21
CA GLY A 234 30.38 32.66 -2.11
C GLY A 234 29.87 34.01 -2.67
N MET A 235 30.56 34.55 -3.68
CA MET A 235 30.12 35.78 -4.38
C MET A 235 29.11 35.52 -5.51
N GLY A 236 28.88 34.27 -5.88
CA GLY A 236 27.93 33.87 -6.92
C GLY A 236 26.70 33.20 -6.34
N THR A 237 25.90 32.62 -7.22
CA THR A 237 24.69 31.87 -6.88
C THR A 237 24.64 30.56 -7.63
N ILE A 238 23.91 29.59 -7.11
CA ILE A 238 23.67 28.31 -7.75
C ILE A 238 22.22 27.88 -7.57
N SER A 239 21.56 27.56 -8.68
CA SER A 239 20.24 26.96 -8.73
C SER A 239 20.37 25.45 -8.85
N TYR A 240 19.61 24.70 -8.06
CA TYR A 240 19.41 23.26 -8.25
C TYR A 240 17.94 22.98 -8.58
N THR A 241 17.71 22.18 -9.60
CA THR A 241 16.39 21.76 -10.04
C THR A 241 16.28 20.24 -9.97
N LYS A 242 15.28 19.72 -9.24
CA LYS A 242 14.95 18.29 -9.21
C LYS A 242 13.53 18.04 -9.71
N GLY A 243 13.30 16.88 -10.34
CA GLY A 243 11.97 16.58 -10.88
C GLY A 243 11.95 15.35 -11.77
N SER A 244 10.84 15.21 -12.52
CA SER A 244 10.71 14.14 -13.51
C SER A 244 11.77 14.27 -14.59
N THR A 245 12.39 13.14 -14.96
CA THR A 245 13.46 13.08 -15.97
C THR A 245 13.06 13.76 -17.28
N ASP A 246 11.90 13.42 -17.83
CA ASP A 246 11.45 13.96 -19.12
C ASP A 246 11.36 15.50 -19.13
N GLU A 247 10.91 16.10 -18.04
CA GLU A 247 10.76 17.55 -17.94
C GLU A 247 12.10 18.26 -17.74
N ILE A 248 13.02 17.66 -16.98
CA ILE A 248 14.37 18.22 -16.82
C ILE A 248 15.14 18.14 -18.15
N LEU A 249 15.10 16.99 -18.85
CA LEU A 249 15.85 16.82 -20.10
C LEU A 249 15.42 17.79 -21.21
N LYS A 250 14.16 18.25 -21.22
CA LYS A 250 13.69 19.29 -22.16
C LYS A 250 14.34 20.65 -21.94
N ARG A 251 14.86 20.90 -20.73
CA ARG A 251 15.39 22.19 -20.27
C ARG A 251 16.92 22.20 -20.18
N CYS A 252 17.57 21.07 -20.40
CA CYS A 252 19.03 20.95 -20.36
C CYS A 252 19.67 21.41 -21.67
N SER A 253 20.67 22.30 -21.58
CA SER A 253 21.56 22.68 -22.68
C SER A 253 22.98 22.16 -22.49
N LYS A 254 23.32 21.76 -21.27
CA LYS A 254 24.63 21.24 -20.87
C LYS A 254 24.50 19.96 -20.06
N ILE A 255 25.59 19.22 -19.95
CA ILE A 255 25.75 18.05 -19.07
C ILE A 255 27.10 18.14 -18.38
N GLU A 256 27.11 17.79 -17.09
CA GLU A 256 28.34 17.60 -16.34
C GLU A 256 28.73 16.13 -16.38
N GLU A 257 29.98 15.87 -16.75
CA GLU A 257 30.54 14.53 -16.82
C GLU A 257 31.99 14.59 -16.31
N ARG A 258 32.30 13.86 -15.24
CA ARG A 258 33.60 13.81 -14.57
C ARG A 258 34.13 15.20 -14.18
N GLY A 259 33.23 16.05 -13.67
CA GLY A 259 33.52 17.42 -13.26
C GLY A 259 33.76 18.41 -14.41
N ARG A 260 33.49 18.01 -15.66
CA ARG A 260 33.58 18.90 -16.83
C ARG A 260 32.19 19.12 -17.42
N THR A 261 31.86 20.38 -17.68
CA THR A 261 30.62 20.75 -18.35
C THR A 261 30.83 20.79 -19.86
N ARG A 262 29.96 20.10 -20.62
CA ARG A 262 29.92 20.15 -22.09
C ARG A 262 28.50 20.32 -22.60
N SER A 263 28.35 20.63 -23.90
CA SER A 263 27.04 20.75 -24.53
C SER A 263 26.25 19.44 -24.45
N PHE A 264 24.95 19.56 -24.21
CA PHE A 264 24.01 18.44 -24.15
C PHE A 264 23.59 18.01 -25.54
N SER A 265 23.89 16.76 -25.91
CA SER A 265 23.61 16.22 -27.24
C SER A 265 22.36 15.34 -27.26
N VAL A 266 21.85 15.06 -28.46
CA VAL A 266 20.75 14.10 -28.67
C VAL A 266 21.15 12.68 -28.22
N ALA A 267 22.44 12.32 -28.36
CA ALA A 267 22.95 11.04 -27.91
C ALA A 267 22.91 10.91 -26.37
N ASP A 268 23.24 11.99 -25.65
CA ASP A 268 23.16 12.02 -24.18
C ASP A 268 21.72 11.83 -23.71
N LYS A 269 20.78 12.55 -24.32
CA LYS A 269 19.35 12.41 -24.03
C LYS A 269 18.90 10.95 -24.15
N LYS A 270 19.25 10.30 -25.26
CA LYS A 270 18.89 8.89 -25.50
C LYS A 270 19.54 7.93 -24.50
N ALA A 271 20.79 8.19 -24.10
CA ALA A 271 21.48 7.40 -23.09
C ALA A 271 20.81 7.53 -21.71
N ILE A 272 20.41 8.74 -21.31
CA ILE A 272 19.71 9.00 -20.05
C ILE A 272 18.31 8.37 -20.06
N GLU A 273 17.56 8.48 -21.16
CA GLU A 273 16.27 7.81 -21.33
C GLU A 273 16.42 6.29 -21.19
N THR A 274 17.48 5.71 -21.77
CA THR A 274 17.78 4.27 -21.63
C THR A 274 18.07 3.89 -20.16
N ALA A 275 18.81 4.72 -19.43
CA ALA A 275 19.09 4.50 -18.02
C ALA A 275 17.83 4.62 -17.15
N MET A 276 16.98 5.61 -17.44
CA MET A 276 15.67 5.77 -16.79
C MET A 276 14.77 4.56 -17.04
N GLU A 277 14.69 4.06 -18.27
CA GLU A 277 13.93 2.86 -18.62
C GLU A 277 14.43 1.63 -17.86
N TRP A 278 15.75 1.46 -17.75
CA TRP A 278 16.36 0.38 -16.99
C TRP A 278 15.98 0.45 -15.50
N MET A 279 16.06 1.64 -14.89
CA MET A 279 15.65 1.85 -13.49
C MET A 279 14.15 1.60 -13.31
N SER A 280 13.32 2.06 -14.25
CA SER A 280 11.87 1.85 -14.23
C SER A 280 11.51 0.36 -14.33
N LYS A 281 12.22 -0.42 -15.15
CA LYS A 281 12.06 -1.88 -15.24
C LYS A 281 12.39 -2.61 -13.93
N LYS A 282 13.17 -1.98 -13.05
CA LYS A 282 13.45 -2.43 -11.68
C LYS A 282 12.49 -1.87 -10.63
N ALA A 283 11.35 -1.31 -11.05
CA ALA A 283 10.35 -0.68 -10.17
C ALA A 283 10.85 0.57 -9.42
N LEU A 284 11.97 1.15 -9.85
CA LEU A 284 12.52 2.32 -9.17
C LEU A 284 11.75 3.57 -9.60
N ARG A 285 11.39 4.40 -8.64
CA ARG A 285 11.00 5.79 -8.89
C ARG A 285 12.27 6.57 -9.26
N VAL A 286 12.26 7.21 -10.42
CA VAL A 286 13.42 7.92 -10.96
C VAL A 286 13.21 9.43 -10.86
N LEU A 287 14.18 10.14 -10.33
CA LEU A 287 14.25 11.61 -10.36
C LEU A 287 15.54 12.06 -11.00
N ALA A 288 15.47 13.15 -11.77
CA ALA A 288 16.65 13.83 -12.30
C ALA A 288 17.00 15.03 -11.43
N VAL A 289 18.28 15.40 -11.46
CA VAL A 289 18.78 16.67 -10.92
C VAL A 289 19.65 17.39 -11.94
N ALA A 290 19.52 18.70 -11.95
CA ALA A 290 20.31 19.60 -12.78
C ALA A 290 20.69 20.86 -11.97
N LYS A 291 21.73 21.54 -12.42
CA LYS A 291 22.15 22.83 -11.85
C LYS A 291 22.20 23.94 -12.89
N ARG A 292 22.22 25.17 -12.39
CA ARG A 292 22.55 26.37 -13.15
C ARG A 292 23.28 27.36 -12.23
N GLU A 293 24.27 28.07 -12.74
CA GLU A 293 25.15 28.93 -11.94
C GLU A 293 24.95 30.40 -12.31
N ASN A 294 25.19 31.29 -11.35
CA ASN A 294 25.14 32.76 -11.48
C ASN A 294 23.76 33.32 -11.87
N ASP A 295 22.69 32.66 -11.42
CA ASP A 295 21.32 33.12 -11.58
C ASP A 295 20.94 34.18 -10.52
N LYS A 296 20.26 35.24 -10.94
CA LYS A 296 19.68 36.22 -10.00
C LYS A 296 18.38 35.73 -9.34
N GLN A 297 17.72 34.76 -9.96
CA GLN A 297 16.43 34.20 -9.59
C GLN A 297 16.37 32.75 -10.10
N PRO A 298 15.62 31.85 -9.45
CA PRO A 298 15.56 30.44 -9.87
C PRO A 298 15.07 30.33 -11.33
N MET A 299 15.89 29.72 -12.20
CA MET A 299 15.61 29.57 -13.63
C MET A 299 15.56 28.10 -14.04
N GLU A 300 14.51 27.72 -14.77
CA GLU A 300 14.27 26.35 -15.24
C GLU A 300 14.55 26.19 -16.75
N GLN A 301 15.59 26.86 -17.25
CA GLN A 301 16.01 26.81 -18.66
C GLN A 301 17.53 26.71 -18.74
N GLU A 302 18.06 26.22 -19.87
CA GLU A 302 19.50 26.09 -20.12
C GLU A 302 20.26 25.39 -18.98
N LEU A 303 19.63 24.37 -18.42
CA LEU A 303 20.14 23.65 -17.26
C LEU A 303 21.37 22.79 -17.63
N THR A 304 22.23 22.55 -16.65
CA THR A 304 23.31 21.56 -16.72
C THR A 304 22.85 20.29 -16.03
N PHE A 305 22.61 19.23 -16.80
CA PHE A 305 22.24 17.92 -16.27
C PHE A 305 23.37 17.35 -15.40
N LEU A 306 23.03 16.86 -14.21
CA LEU A 306 23.99 16.26 -13.27
C LEU A 306 23.80 14.74 -13.16
N GLY A 307 22.56 14.24 -13.16
CA GLY A 307 22.31 12.81 -13.07
C GLY A 307 20.88 12.42 -12.69
N LEU A 308 20.67 11.12 -12.50
CA LEU A 308 19.42 10.52 -12.00
C LEU A 308 19.66 9.82 -10.66
N VAL A 309 18.61 9.67 -9.87
CA VAL A 309 18.52 8.71 -8.76
C VAL A 309 17.34 7.79 -8.97
N GLY A 310 17.55 6.49 -8.72
CA GLY A 310 16.52 5.48 -8.62
C GLY A 310 16.29 5.13 -7.16
N MET A 311 15.05 5.28 -6.69
CA MET A 311 14.63 4.97 -5.33
C MET A 311 13.46 3.98 -5.31
N VAL A 312 13.38 3.18 -4.27
CA VAL A 312 12.33 2.17 -4.08
C VAL A 312 11.79 2.23 -2.67
N ASP A 313 10.52 1.90 -2.50
CA ASP A 313 9.96 1.55 -1.20
C ASP A 313 10.21 0.05 -0.99
N PRO A 314 11.21 -0.34 -0.17
CA PRO A 314 11.64 -1.72 -0.08
C PRO A 314 10.54 -2.58 0.54
N ALA A 315 10.45 -3.81 0.06
CA ALA A 315 9.61 -4.83 0.68
C ALA A 315 10.04 -5.09 2.13
N ARG A 316 9.09 -5.45 2.98
CA ARG A 316 9.39 -5.97 4.31
C ARG A 316 10.13 -7.31 4.18
N PRO A 317 11.23 -7.56 4.93
CA PRO A 317 11.98 -8.80 4.85
C PRO A 317 11.12 -10.06 5.05
N GLU A 318 10.13 -9.97 5.93
CA GLU A 318 9.20 -11.04 6.27
C GLU A 318 8.11 -11.28 5.20
N ALA A 319 7.83 -10.30 4.33
CA ALA A 319 6.70 -10.36 3.40
C ALA A 319 6.81 -11.54 2.43
N LYS A 320 8.01 -11.74 1.85
CA LYS A 320 8.24 -12.82 0.88
C LYS A 320 8.03 -14.20 1.50
N GLY A 321 8.55 -14.42 2.71
CA GLY A 321 8.38 -15.69 3.43
C GLY A 321 6.93 -15.95 3.84
N ALA A 322 6.20 -14.91 4.24
CA ALA A 322 4.78 -15.01 4.55
C ALA A 322 3.95 -15.41 3.31
N ILE A 323 4.22 -14.79 2.16
CA ILE A 323 3.54 -15.10 0.89
C ILE A 323 3.83 -16.53 0.44
N GLU A 324 5.07 -17.00 0.59
CA GLU A 324 5.43 -18.38 0.30
C GLU A 324 4.70 -19.36 1.23
N THR A 325 4.60 -19.03 2.52
CA THR A 325 3.84 -19.82 3.49
C THR A 325 2.36 -19.89 3.12
N PHE A 326 1.74 -18.77 2.73
CA PHE A 326 0.37 -18.74 2.23
C PHE A 326 0.19 -19.61 0.99
N LYS A 327 1.10 -19.50 0.02
CA LYS A 327 1.06 -20.31 -1.20
C LYS A 327 1.14 -21.81 -0.90
N ASN A 328 2.00 -22.22 0.03
CA ASN A 328 2.14 -23.62 0.45
C ASN A 328 0.90 -24.13 1.21
N ALA A 329 0.19 -23.25 1.90
CA ALA A 329 -1.08 -23.55 2.55
C ALA A 329 -2.31 -23.50 1.61
N GLY A 330 -2.11 -23.24 0.31
CA GLY A 330 -3.19 -23.10 -0.66
C GLY A 330 -3.92 -21.75 -0.61
N VAL A 331 -3.38 -20.77 0.12
CA VAL A 331 -3.92 -19.43 0.26
C VAL A 331 -3.38 -18.52 -0.84
N SER A 332 -4.29 -17.91 -1.59
CA SER A 332 -3.96 -16.98 -2.68
C SER A 332 -3.65 -15.58 -2.14
N THR A 333 -2.51 -15.00 -2.51
CA THR A 333 -2.22 -13.58 -2.22
C THR A 333 -2.59 -12.68 -3.40
N VAL A 334 -3.21 -11.53 -3.12
CA VAL A 334 -3.61 -10.50 -4.08
C VAL A 334 -3.10 -9.15 -3.59
N MET A 335 -2.30 -8.46 -4.40
CA MET A 335 -1.84 -7.10 -4.11
C MET A 335 -2.82 -6.07 -4.67
N ILE A 336 -3.18 -5.08 -3.87
CA ILE A 336 -4.04 -3.95 -4.25
C ILE A 336 -3.26 -2.66 -3.96
N THR A 337 -3.11 -1.76 -4.94
CA THR A 337 -2.25 -0.58 -4.78
C THR A 337 -2.70 0.61 -5.63
N GLY A 338 -2.38 1.82 -5.18
CA GLY A 338 -2.52 3.06 -5.95
C GLY A 338 -1.40 3.28 -6.97
N ASP A 339 -0.33 2.48 -6.93
CA ASP A 339 0.84 2.63 -7.80
C ASP A 339 0.55 2.30 -9.27
N HIS A 340 1.50 2.64 -10.16
CA HIS A 340 1.46 2.24 -11.56
C HIS A 340 1.52 0.72 -11.73
N VAL A 341 0.89 0.20 -12.79
CA VAL A 341 0.83 -1.24 -13.10
C VAL A 341 2.23 -1.86 -13.17
N ASP A 342 3.19 -1.19 -13.81
CA ASP A 342 4.55 -1.72 -13.98
C ASP A 342 5.30 -1.85 -12.65
N THR A 343 5.22 -0.82 -11.80
CA THR A 343 5.81 -0.84 -10.45
C THR A 343 5.16 -1.92 -9.59
N ALA A 344 3.83 -1.97 -9.60
CA ALA A 344 3.07 -2.98 -8.86
C ALA A 344 3.42 -4.40 -9.30
N PHE A 345 3.51 -4.65 -10.61
CA PHE A 345 3.91 -5.95 -11.16
C PHE A 345 5.32 -6.34 -10.74
N ALA A 346 6.27 -5.41 -10.81
CA ALA A 346 7.66 -5.70 -10.48
C ALA A 346 7.83 -6.08 -9.00
N ILE A 347 7.17 -5.36 -8.08
CA ILE A 347 7.15 -5.70 -6.64
C ILE A 347 6.41 -7.03 -6.41
N ALA A 348 5.26 -7.23 -7.07
CA ALA A 348 4.52 -8.47 -6.97
C ALA A 348 5.32 -9.68 -7.48
N LYS A 349 6.16 -9.48 -8.50
CA LYS A 349 7.05 -10.52 -9.03
C LYS A 349 8.20 -10.83 -8.08
N GLU A 350 8.79 -9.81 -7.48
CA GLU A 350 9.84 -9.96 -6.46
C GLU A 350 9.35 -10.75 -5.23
N LEU A 351 8.13 -10.44 -4.78
CA LEU A 351 7.46 -11.08 -3.65
C LEU A 351 6.84 -12.45 -3.98
N GLY A 352 6.78 -12.85 -5.26
CA GLY A 352 6.19 -14.11 -5.70
C GLY A 352 4.66 -14.14 -5.77
N ILE A 353 4.00 -12.97 -5.75
CA ILE A 353 2.54 -12.80 -5.87
C ILE A 353 2.08 -12.99 -7.32
N ALA A 354 2.83 -12.46 -8.28
CA ALA A 354 2.52 -12.54 -9.71
C ALA A 354 3.74 -13.02 -10.52
N THR A 355 3.48 -13.75 -11.60
CA THR A 355 4.54 -14.24 -12.50
C THR A 355 4.50 -13.56 -13.87
N LYS A 356 3.31 -13.19 -14.33
CA LYS A 356 3.11 -12.54 -15.63
C LYS A 356 2.28 -11.26 -15.53
N LYS A 357 2.49 -10.34 -16.46
CA LYS A 357 1.85 -9.01 -16.44
C LYS A 357 0.34 -9.10 -16.69
N GLU A 358 -0.16 -10.15 -17.35
CA GLU A 358 -1.58 -10.40 -17.58
C GLU A 358 -2.35 -10.72 -16.28
N GLN A 359 -1.64 -10.98 -15.17
CA GLN A 359 -2.24 -11.12 -13.85
C GLN A 359 -2.49 -9.77 -13.15
N CYS A 360 -2.15 -8.66 -13.81
CA CYS A 360 -2.34 -7.31 -13.31
C CYS A 360 -3.54 -6.65 -14.00
N MET A 361 -4.26 -5.81 -13.26
CA MET A 361 -5.37 -5.00 -13.77
C MET A 361 -5.28 -3.59 -13.18
N SER A 362 -5.55 -2.57 -13.98
CA SER A 362 -5.64 -1.19 -13.53
C SER A 362 -7.06 -0.82 -13.06
N GLY A 363 -7.18 0.17 -12.17
CA GLY A 363 -8.48 0.73 -11.77
C GLY A 363 -9.32 1.20 -12.96
N SER A 364 -8.69 1.79 -13.97
CA SER A 364 -9.38 2.22 -15.21
C SER A 364 -9.90 1.07 -16.07
N GLU A 365 -9.30 -0.11 -16.00
CA GLU A 365 -9.84 -1.32 -16.64
C GLU A 365 -10.96 -1.93 -15.80
N LEU A 366 -10.81 -1.90 -14.47
CA LEU A 366 -11.81 -2.34 -13.53
C LEU A 366 -13.12 -1.55 -13.71
N ASP A 367 -13.04 -0.23 -13.91
CA ASP A 367 -14.21 0.64 -14.16
C ASP A 367 -15.00 0.29 -15.43
N LYS A 368 -14.36 -0.38 -16.40
CA LYS A 368 -14.98 -0.71 -17.70
C LYS A 368 -15.68 -2.07 -17.70
N ILE A 369 -15.49 -2.89 -16.67
CA ILE A 369 -16.07 -4.24 -16.59
C ILE A 369 -17.18 -4.28 -15.55
N SER A 370 -18.16 -5.17 -15.74
CA SER A 370 -19.21 -5.43 -14.75
C SER A 370 -18.70 -6.33 -13.62
N ASP A 371 -19.49 -6.46 -12.57
CA ASP A 371 -19.17 -7.29 -11.41
C ASP A 371 -19.12 -8.79 -11.76
N GLU A 372 -19.99 -9.25 -12.65
CA GLU A 372 -20.04 -10.64 -13.14
C GLU A 372 -18.80 -10.97 -13.99
N GLU A 373 -18.34 -10.00 -14.79
CA GLU A 373 -17.12 -10.18 -15.58
C GLU A 373 -15.87 -10.12 -14.71
N LEU A 374 -15.85 -9.25 -13.70
CA LEU A 374 -14.80 -9.22 -12.69
C LEU A 374 -14.67 -10.59 -12.01
N GLU A 375 -15.78 -11.16 -11.52
CA GLU A 375 -15.80 -12.46 -10.87
C GLU A 375 -15.16 -13.56 -11.72
N LYS A 376 -15.47 -13.62 -13.02
CA LYS A 376 -14.86 -14.61 -13.93
C LYS A 376 -13.34 -14.46 -14.05
N ARG A 377 -12.83 -13.24 -13.95
CA ARG A 377 -11.39 -12.92 -14.09
C ARG A 377 -10.60 -13.05 -12.79
N LEU A 378 -11.25 -12.91 -11.62
CA LEU A 378 -10.58 -12.91 -10.31
C LEU A 378 -9.70 -14.13 -10.04
N SER A 379 -9.99 -15.30 -10.64
CA SER A 379 -9.16 -16.50 -10.48
C SER A 379 -7.74 -16.38 -11.05
N LYS A 380 -7.55 -15.47 -12.02
CA LYS A 380 -6.25 -15.28 -12.71
C LYS A 380 -5.51 -14.03 -12.25
N LEU A 381 -6.25 -13.06 -11.70
CA LEU A 381 -5.71 -11.77 -11.27
C LEU A 381 -5.04 -11.86 -9.91
N ARG A 382 -3.89 -11.19 -9.78
CA ARG A 382 -3.07 -11.17 -8.57
C ARG A 382 -2.69 -9.75 -8.15
N VAL A 383 -2.79 -8.77 -9.05
CA VAL A 383 -2.39 -7.38 -8.78
C VAL A 383 -3.45 -6.43 -9.33
N PHE A 384 -3.91 -5.50 -8.49
CA PHE A 384 -4.76 -4.39 -8.88
C PHE A 384 -4.03 -3.07 -8.61
N ALA A 385 -3.82 -2.27 -9.65
CA ALA A 385 -3.00 -1.06 -9.60
C ALA A 385 -3.83 0.20 -9.92
N ARG A 386 -3.38 1.39 -9.48
CA ARG A 386 -4.12 2.65 -9.57
C ARG A 386 -5.58 2.54 -9.09
N VAL A 387 -5.80 1.85 -7.97
CA VAL A 387 -7.14 1.61 -7.43
C VAL A 387 -7.58 2.71 -6.45
N SER A 388 -8.89 3.01 -6.47
CA SER A 388 -9.57 3.85 -5.48
C SER A 388 -10.01 3.03 -4.26
N PRO A 389 -10.39 3.66 -3.12
CA PRO A 389 -10.98 2.94 -1.99
C PRO A 389 -12.23 2.11 -2.38
N ALA A 390 -13.08 2.64 -3.26
CA ALA A 390 -14.25 1.94 -3.77
C ALA A 390 -13.88 0.69 -4.58
N HIS A 391 -12.79 0.75 -5.35
CA HIS A 391 -12.25 -0.42 -6.05
C HIS A 391 -11.79 -1.51 -5.08
N LYS A 392 -11.17 -1.16 -3.95
CA LYS A 392 -10.72 -2.14 -2.94
C LYS A 392 -11.91 -2.96 -2.42
N VAL A 393 -12.99 -2.28 -2.04
CA VAL A 393 -14.25 -2.91 -1.59
C VAL A 393 -14.82 -3.81 -2.69
N ARG A 394 -14.86 -3.31 -3.93
CA ARG A 394 -15.37 -4.06 -5.08
C ARG A 394 -14.59 -5.35 -5.35
N ILE A 395 -13.25 -5.30 -5.24
CA ILE A 395 -12.38 -6.47 -5.41
C ILE A 395 -12.62 -7.50 -4.30
N VAL A 396 -12.64 -7.07 -3.04
CA VAL A 396 -12.89 -7.94 -1.88
C VAL A 396 -14.26 -8.61 -1.99
N ASN A 397 -15.30 -7.84 -2.30
CA ASN A 397 -16.65 -8.38 -2.49
C ASN A 397 -16.75 -9.34 -3.67
N GLY A 398 -16.02 -9.10 -4.76
CA GLY A 398 -15.95 -10.03 -5.88
C GLY A 398 -15.36 -11.39 -5.49
N PHE A 399 -14.33 -11.43 -4.64
CA PHE A 399 -13.82 -12.70 -4.11
C PHE A 399 -14.82 -13.37 -3.16
N LYS A 400 -15.47 -12.60 -2.27
CA LYS A 400 -16.52 -13.13 -1.39
C LYS A 400 -17.69 -13.74 -2.17
N ARG A 401 -18.15 -13.11 -3.26
CA ARG A 401 -19.23 -13.64 -4.12
C ARG A 401 -18.87 -14.95 -4.82
N ARG A 402 -17.57 -15.22 -5.03
CA ARG A 402 -17.07 -16.52 -5.50
C ARG A 402 -17.03 -17.60 -4.40
N GLY A 403 -17.43 -17.28 -3.18
CA GLY A 403 -17.41 -18.18 -2.02
C GLY A 403 -16.04 -18.26 -1.34
N GLU A 404 -15.10 -17.38 -1.67
CA GLU A 404 -13.79 -17.32 -1.01
C GLU A 404 -13.89 -16.67 0.37
N ILE A 405 -13.08 -17.14 1.32
CA ILE A 405 -12.92 -16.49 2.62
C ILE A 405 -11.75 -15.51 2.50
N VAL A 406 -12.07 -14.22 2.51
CA VAL A 406 -11.12 -13.16 2.20
C VAL A 406 -10.62 -12.47 3.48
N ALA A 407 -9.31 -12.35 3.63
CA ALA A 407 -8.70 -11.44 4.59
C ALA A 407 -8.13 -10.23 3.85
N MET A 408 -8.33 -9.03 4.40
CA MET A 408 -7.71 -7.79 3.91
C MET A 408 -6.65 -7.34 4.92
N THR A 409 -5.49 -6.88 4.41
CA THR A 409 -4.44 -6.24 5.20
C THR A 409 -4.13 -4.86 4.62
N GLY A 410 -3.95 -3.86 5.46
CA GLY A 410 -3.76 -2.46 5.07
C GLY A 410 -3.38 -1.59 6.26
N ASP A 411 -2.70 -0.48 6.02
CA ASP A 411 -2.26 0.48 7.05
C ASP A 411 -2.93 1.86 6.92
N GLY A 412 -3.55 2.15 5.76
CA GLY A 412 -4.08 3.46 5.43
C GLY A 412 -5.57 3.64 5.67
N VAL A 413 -6.01 4.90 5.77
CA VAL A 413 -7.44 5.27 5.89
C VAL A 413 -8.25 4.83 4.65
N ASN A 414 -7.59 4.75 3.50
CA ASN A 414 -8.16 4.24 2.25
C ASN A 414 -8.46 2.73 2.29
N ASP A 415 -7.87 1.97 3.21
CA ASP A 415 -8.14 0.54 3.39
C ASP A 415 -9.35 0.27 4.30
N ALA A 416 -9.73 1.25 5.12
CA ALA A 416 -10.75 1.06 6.14
C ALA A 416 -12.05 0.47 5.58
N PRO A 417 -12.61 0.93 4.44
CA PRO A 417 -13.83 0.33 3.89
C PRO A 417 -13.70 -1.14 3.49
N SER A 418 -12.51 -1.56 3.04
CA SER A 418 -12.25 -2.96 2.63
C SER A 418 -11.80 -3.86 3.78
N LEU A 419 -11.38 -3.29 4.92
CA LEU A 419 -11.04 -4.01 6.14
C LEU A 419 -12.28 -4.39 6.97
N LYS A 420 -13.42 -3.76 6.68
CA LYS A 420 -14.71 -4.07 7.28
C LYS A 420 -15.47 -5.03 6.39
#